data_AF-A0A7G1IDZ4-F1
#
_entry.id   AF-A0A7G1IDZ4-F1
#
_cell.length_a   1.000
_cell.length_b   1.000
_cell.length_c   1.000
_cell.angle_alpha   90.00
_cell.angle_beta   90.00
_cell.angle_gamma   90.00
#
_symmetry.space_group_name_H-M   'P 1'
#
loop_
_entity.id
_entity.type
_entity.pdbx_description
1 polymer ?
#
loop_
_entity_poly.entity_id
_entity_poly.type
_entity_poly.pdbx_seq_one_letter_code
_entity_poly.pdbx_strand_id
1 'polypeptide(L)'
;MLLAGWEQFDEPVDRIVSIGAFEHFGHDRHADFFARAYQMLPADGAMLLHTITGLTMQQMVDAGLPLTLWLARFLKFIQTEIFPGGHPPTIEMVGSSRPRRASP
;
A
#
# COMPACT_ATOMS: atom_id res chain seq x y z
N MET A 1 12.52 23.34 -7.44
CA MET A 1 11.51 22.27 -7.44
C MET A 1 11.98 21.24 -6.43
N LEU A 2 11.31 21.16 -5.27
CA LEU A 2 11.62 20.17 -4.24
C LEU A 2 10.71 18.96 -4.47
N LEU A 3 11.26 17.76 -4.32
CA LEU A 3 10.47 16.54 -4.30
C LEU A 3 9.66 16.52 -2.99
N ALA A 4 8.35 16.29 -3.08
CA ALA A 4 7.47 16.21 -1.92
C ALA A 4 6.77 14.84 -1.88
N GLY A 5 6.65 14.27 -0.69
CA GLY A 5 5.82 13.08 -0.46
C GLY A 5 4.33 13.40 -0.46
N TRP A 6 3.49 12.37 -0.51
CA TRP A 6 2.02 12.53 -0.45
C TRP A 6 1.56 13.19 0.85
N GLU A 7 2.38 13.14 1.89
CA GLU A 7 2.11 13.68 3.22
C GLU A 7 2.17 15.21 3.24
N GLN A 8 2.93 15.76 2.29
CA GLN A 8 3.19 17.18 2.10
C GLN A 8 2.33 17.77 0.98
N PHE A 9 1.57 16.94 0.26
CA PHE A 9 0.69 17.37 -0.83
C PHE A 9 -0.76 17.46 -0.31
N ASP A 10 -1.37 18.64 -0.45
CA ASP A 10 -2.71 18.94 0.07
C ASP A 10 -3.60 19.72 -0.92
N GLU A 11 -3.17 19.83 -2.19
CA GLU A 11 -3.96 20.49 -3.23
C GLU A 11 -5.12 19.60 -3.73
N PRO A 12 -6.29 20.18 -4.05
CA PRO A 12 -7.39 19.44 -4.66
C PRO A 12 -7.01 18.86 -6.03
N VAL A 13 -7.42 17.62 -6.30
CA VAL A 13 -7.20 16.93 -7.58
C VAL A 13 -8.43 16.16 -8.02
N ASP A 14 -8.64 16.02 -9.34
CA ASP A 14 -9.80 15.28 -9.84
C ASP A 14 -9.65 13.76 -9.69
N ARG A 15 -8.44 13.23 -9.88
CA ARG A 15 -8.13 11.79 -9.91
C ARG A 15 -6.74 11.53 -9.34
N ILE A 16 -6.53 10.36 -8.73
CA ILE A 16 -5.24 9.94 -8.17
C ILE A 16 -4.81 8.61 -8.80
N VAL A 17 -3.53 8.49 -9.16
CA VAL A 17 -2.89 7.23 -9.56
C VAL A 17 -1.63 7.00 -8.72
N SER A 18 -1.53 5.83 -8.09
CA SER A 18 -0.34 5.41 -7.33
C SER A 18 0.03 3.99 -7.76
N ILE A 19 1.25 3.82 -8.28
CA ILE A 19 1.75 2.55 -8.84
C ILE A 19 3.10 2.23 -8.19
N GLY A 20 3.18 1.14 -7.43
CA GLY A 20 4.42 0.64 -6.83
C GLY A 20 5.03 1.51 -5.72
N ALA A 21 4.34 2.57 -5.31
CA ALA A 21 4.81 3.48 -4.26
C ALA A 21 4.37 3.01 -2.86
N PHE A 22 3.21 2.36 -2.76
CA PHE A 22 2.53 2.08 -1.49
C PHE A 22 3.31 1.10 -0.59
N GLU A 23 4.10 0.22 -1.19
CA GLU A 23 5.05 -0.69 -0.54
C GLU A 23 6.05 0.04 0.36
N HIS A 24 6.27 1.34 0.14
CA HIS A 24 7.24 2.17 0.83
C HIS A 24 6.63 3.13 1.85
N PHE A 25 5.30 3.12 2.02
CA PHE A 25 4.63 4.11 2.87
C PHE A 25 4.68 3.78 4.36
N GLY A 26 4.88 2.50 4.70
CA GLY A 26 4.80 2.00 6.07
C GLY A 26 3.36 1.65 6.45
N HIS A 27 3.18 0.50 7.11
CA HIS A 27 1.86 -0.03 7.45
C HIS A 27 1.06 0.86 8.40
N ASP A 28 1.75 1.59 9.28
CA ASP A 28 1.21 2.57 10.21
C ASP A 28 0.57 3.78 9.51
N ARG A 29 0.92 4.04 8.25
CA ARG A 29 0.52 5.26 7.52
C ARG A 29 -0.48 5.00 6.41
N HIS A 30 -0.94 3.75 6.25
CA HIS A 30 -1.96 3.42 5.27
C HIS A 30 -3.25 4.22 5.49
N ALA A 31 -3.73 4.30 6.73
CA ALA A 31 -4.97 5.03 7.06
C ALA A 31 -4.86 6.52 6.69
N ASP A 32 -3.73 7.15 7.03
CA ASP A 32 -3.46 8.55 6.71
C ASP A 32 -3.38 8.80 5.20
N PHE A 33 -2.75 7.88 4.45
CA PHE A 33 -2.70 7.94 2.99
C PHE A 33 -4.10 7.95 2.37
N PHE A 34 -4.95 7.00 2.78
CA PHE A 34 -6.31 6.94 2.26
C PHE A 34 -7.18 8.13 2.71
N ALA A 35 -6.99 8.63 3.93
CA ALA A 35 -7.69 9.82 4.41
C ALA A 35 -7.31 11.06 3.60
N ARG A 36 -6.01 11.26 3.34
CA ARG A 36 -5.51 12.35 2.49
C ARG A 36 -6.05 12.23 1.06
N ALA A 37 -5.93 11.06 0.45
CA ALA A 37 -6.47 10.81 -0.89
C ALA A 37 -7.97 11.09 -0.98
N TYR A 38 -8.74 10.73 0.05
CA TYR A 38 -10.17 11.00 0.11
C TYR A 38 -10.48 12.50 0.22
N GLN A 39 -9.70 13.25 1.01
CA GLN A 39 -9.89 14.71 1.18
C GLN A 39 -9.59 15.51 -0.08
N MET A 40 -8.60 15.08 -0.87
CA MET A 40 -8.17 15.80 -2.07
C MET A 40 -9.08 15.57 -3.28
N LEU A 41 -9.87 14.49 -3.27
CA LEU A 41 -10.74 14.11 -4.38
C LEU A 41 -12.13 14.75 -4.27
N PRO A 42 -12.75 15.17 -5.41
CA PRO A 42 -14.14 15.59 -5.43
C PRO A 42 -15.10 14.42 -5.20
N ALA A 43 -16.41 14.72 -5.09
CA ALA A 43 -17.44 13.73 -4.84
C ALA A 43 -17.61 12.67 -5.96
N ASP A 44 -17.13 12.90 -7.18
CA ASP A 44 -17.07 11.91 -8.27
C ASP A 44 -15.64 11.41 -8.52
N GLY A 45 -14.69 11.81 -7.66
CA GLY A 45 -13.28 11.49 -7.76
C GLY A 45 -13.01 10.00 -7.61
N ALA A 46 -11.93 9.55 -8.26
CA ALA A 46 -11.48 8.17 -8.21
C ALA A 46 -9.97 8.09 -7.99
N MET A 47 -9.57 7.10 -7.21
CA MET A 47 -8.18 6.71 -7.03
C MET A 47 -7.94 5.31 -7.60
N LEU A 48 -6.87 5.16 -8.37
CA LEU A 48 -6.29 3.88 -8.73
C LEU A 48 -5.06 3.64 -7.85
N LEU A 49 -5.11 2.57 -7.06
CA LEU A 49 -3.97 2.05 -6.30
C LEU A 49 -3.53 0.72 -6.89
N HIS A 50 -2.31 0.69 -7.43
CA HIS A 50 -1.65 -0.52 -7.91
C HIS A 50 -0.42 -0.78 -7.04
N THR A 51 -0.42 -1.91 -6.32
CA THR A 51 0.64 -2.26 -5.37
C THR A 51 0.81 -3.78 -5.31
N ILE A 52 2.02 -4.22 -4.99
CA ILE A 52 2.31 -5.61 -4.67
C ILE A 52 1.69 -5.94 -3.31
N THR A 53 1.01 -7.08 -3.21
CA THR A 53 0.47 -7.59 -1.95
C THR A 53 1.20 -8.85 -1.48
N GLY A 54 1.55 -8.90 -0.20
CA GLY A 54 1.98 -10.12 0.46
C GLY A 54 0.80 -11.01 0.85
N LEU A 55 1.02 -12.32 0.83
CA LEU A 55 0.08 -13.29 1.41
C LEU A 55 0.29 -13.37 2.93
N THR A 56 -0.80 -13.58 3.66
CA THR A 56 -0.73 -13.96 5.08
C THR A 56 -0.13 -15.36 5.22
N MET A 57 0.37 -15.68 6.42
CA MET A 57 0.85 -17.04 6.73
C MET A 57 -0.23 -18.10 6.48
N GLN A 58 -1.47 -17.82 6.86
CA GLN A 58 -2.59 -18.74 6.63
C GLN A 58 -2.84 -18.96 5.14
N GLN A 59 -2.86 -17.89 4.33
CA GLN A 59 -3.02 -18.01 2.88
C GLN A 59 -1.89 -18.82 2.22
N MET A 60 -0.66 -18.67 2.70
CA MET A 60 0.46 -19.49 2.20
C MET A 60 0.28 -20.97 2.55
N VAL A 61 -0.18 -21.28 3.76
CA VAL A 61 -0.50 -22.65 4.19
C VAL A 61 -1.64 -23.24 3.35
N ASP A 62 -2.73 -22.50 3.19
CA ASP A 62 -3.92 -22.94 2.45
C ASP A 62 -3.60 -23.19 0.96
N ALA A 63 -2.69 -22.39 0.39
CA ALA A 63 -2.19 -22.57 -0.98
C ALA A 63 -1.11 -23.65 -1.12
N GLY A 64 -0.70 -24.30 -0.02
CA GLY A 64 0.36 -25.31 -0.03
C GLY A 64 1.75 -24.75 -0.41
N LEU A 65 1.99 -23.46 -0.19
CA LEU A 65 3.24 -22.81 -0.55
C LEU A 65 4.34 -23.15 0.47
N PRO A 66 5.48 -23.70 0.04
CA PRO A 66 6.53 -24.12 0.96
C PRO A 66 7.26 -22.91 1.54
N LEU A 67 7.25 -22.78 2.86
CA LEU A 67 8.04 -21.79 3.61
C LEU A 67 9.50 -22.25 3.73
N THR A 68 10.26 -22.10 2.64
CA THR A 68 11.64 -22.56 2.57
C THR A 68 12.63 -21.56 3.17
N LEU A 69 13.82 -22.05 3.57
CA LEU A 69 14.92 -21.19 4.01
C LEU A 69 15.40 -20.25 2.88
N TRP A 70 15.31 -20.69 1.62
CA TRP A 70 15.60 -19.85 0.47
C TRP A 70 14.66 -18.65 0.39
N LEU A 71 13.36 -18.87 0.55
CA LEU A 71 12.36 -17.80 0.54
C LEU A 71 12.64 -16.78 1.65
N ALA A 72 12.93 -17.24 2.87
CA ALA A 72 13.27 -16.36 3.99
C ALA A 72 14.54 -15.52 3.69
N ARG A 73 15.58 -16.13 3.11
CA ARG A 73 16.81 -15.42 2.71
C ARG A 73 16.57 -14.42 1.59
N PHE A 74 15.74 -14.76 0.61
CA PHE A 74 15.39 -13.89 -0.50
C PHE A 74 14.61 -12.66 -0.02
N LEU A 75 13.59 -12.84 0.84
CA LEU A 75 12.84 -11.73 1.42
C LEU A 75 13.74 -10.81 2.25
N LYS A 76 14.68 -11.38 3.03
CA LYS A 76 15.67 -10.59 3.76
C LYS A 76 16.54 -9.76 2.80
N PHE A 77 17.05 -10.35 1.72
CA PHE A 77 17.85 -9.64 0.71
C PHE A 77 17.07 -8.47 0.08
N ILE A 78 15.81 -8.69 -0.30
CA ILE A 78 14.97 -7.61 -0.86
C ILE A 78 14.84 -6.46 0.14
N GLN A 79 14.56 -6.76 1.42
CA GLN A 79 14.37 -5.74 2.46
C GLN A 79 15.67 -5.04 2.88
N THR A 80 16.84 -5.66 2.72
CA THR A 80 18.12 -5.04 3.12
C THR A 80 18.83 -4.34 1.99
N GLU A 81 18.84 -4.92 0.78
CA GLU A 81 19.69 -4.45 -0.32
C GLU A 81 18.93 -3.74 -1.45
N ILE A 82 17.65 -4.05 -1.66
CA ILE A 82 16.90 -3.55 -2.83
C ILE A 82 15.90 -2.48 -2.44
N PHE A 83 15.03 -2.77 -1.47
CA PHE A 83 14.00 -1.86 -0.97
C PHE A 83 14.10 -1.76 0.57
N PRO A 84 15.08 -1.01 1.09
CA PRO A 84 15.15 -0.70 2.52
C PRO A 84 13.84 -0.05 3.00
N GLY A 85 13.18 -0.68 3.97
CA GLY A 85 11.89 -0.22 4.50
C GLY A 85 10.66 -0.59 3.65
N GLY A 86 10.86 -1.28 2.53
CA GLY A 86 9.80 -1.79 1.67
C GLY A 86 9.05 -2.94 2.33
N HIS A 87 7.78 -2.73 2.64
CA HIS A 87 6.91 -3.71 3.27
C HIS A 87 5.56 -3.75 2.54
N PRO A 88 5.36 -4.70 1.60
CA PRO A 88 4.10 -4.79 0.89
C PRO A 88 2.95 -5.05 1.88
N PRO A 89 1.77 -4.43 1.68
CA PRO A 89 0.59 -4.72 2.48
C PRO A 89 0.05 -6.12 2.17
N THR A 90 -0.84 -6.64 3.01
CA THR A 90 -1.74 -7.73 2.59
C THR A 90 -2.98 -7.15 1.91
N ILE A 91 -3.74 -7.99 1.19
CA ILE A 91 -4.99 -7.57 0.54
C ILE A 91 -5.98 -7.03 1.58
N GLU A 92 -6.06 -7.67 2.74
CA GLU A 92 -6.96 -7.30 3.83
C GLU A 92 -6.59 -5.95 4.44
N MET A 93 -5.29 -5.64 4.53
CA MET A 93 -4.82 -4.35 5.02
C MET A 93 -5.28 -3.22 4.08
N VAL A 94 -5.11 -3.39 2.77
CA VAL A 94 -5.60 -2.41 1.77
C VAL A 94 -7.11 -2.24 1.88
N GLY A 95 -7.86 -3.34 2.02
CA GLY A 95 -9.32 -3.30 2.15
C GLY A 95 -9.79 -2.61 3.44
N SER A 96 -9.08 -2.80 4.55
CA SER A 96 -9.47 -2.29 5.88
C SER A 96 -9.11 -0.81 6.08
N SER A 97 -8.02 -0.34 5.47
CA SER A 97 -7.59 1.06 5.56
C SER A 97 -8.39 2.01 4.66
N ARG A 98 -9.18 1.47 3.71
CA ARG A 98 -10.02 2.29 2.84
C ARG A 98 -11.20 2.88 3.63
N PRO A 99 -11.43 4.21 3.58
CA PRO A 99 -12.63 4.80 4.15
C PRO A 99 -13.88 4.21 3.47
N ARG A 100 -14.82 3.73 4.28
CA ARG A 100 -16.13 3.30 3.76
C ARG A 100 -16.86 4.52 3.25
N ARG A 101 -17.21 4.50 1.96
CA ARG A 101 -18.24 5.41 1.46
C ARG A 101 -19.54 5.01 2.16
N ALA A 102 -20.20 5.94 2.83
CA ALA A 102 -21.62 5.78 3.04
C ALA A 102 -22.23 5.72 1.63
N SER A 103 -22.86 4.60 1.29
CA SER A 103 -23.76 4.57 0.13
C SER A 103 -24.86 5.61 0.37
N PRO A 104 -25.29 6.35 -0.65
CA PRO A 104 -26.50 7.16 -0.54
C PRO A 104 -27.71 6.30 -0.17
#